data_AF-A0A9W9D196-F1
#
_entry.id   AF-A0A9W9D196-F1
#
_cell.length_a   1.000
_cell.length_b   1.000
_cell.length_c   1.000
_cell.angle_alpha   90.00
_cell.angle_beta   90.00
_cell.angle_gamma   90.00
#
_symmetry.space_group_name_H-M   'P 1'
#
loop_
_entity.id
_entity.type
_entity.pdbx_description
1 polymer ?
#
loop_
_entity_poly.entity_id
_entity_poly.type
_entity_poly.pdbx_seq_one_letter_code
_entity_poly.pdbx_strand_id
1 'polypeptide(L)'
;MVFHEAFLEGLNKDTRVPMKEVERLAHPPSIPLTPALEDLHPMTISWPFFLSAIAGSMMPGYFKRTPWSGAPISQSPPRSMIRNVILSADNTRNFVAWCRDQQTSVTAALSTLLAEAIFQVIDPDAHEITIGMPISLRPVLNLADDQMVNAITNHISTFRRSDALNADGNEDIGQLARRVKAELAREVDKKGADNPIALLKYVSNMHTFFTEKVGTQRETTAEVSNLGVYRPRVRGPGENTVAPTQSSRPEDHANSWTVGRMLFSQSYNHTGPLISLSAVTGGDGCLVMSFTWPVDLETTGLDEDELDGKRYYPKLVPGLMEQFVLIRQGEEEVVRIPDRQAIAVFVANHVIDQEIEEQEETNV
;
A
#
# COMPACT_ATOMS: atom_id res chain seq x y z
N MET A 1 -16.35 1.16 3.25
CA MET A 1 -15.58 1.16 4.52
C MET A 1 -16.58 1.23 5.67
N VAL A 2 -17.02 0.07 6.19
CA VAL A 2 -18.23 -0.05 7.02
C VAL A 2 -18.21 0.84 8.27
N PHE A 3 -17.11 0.81 9.03
CA PHE A 3 -16.97 1.62 10.25
C PHE A 3 -17.10 3.13 9.98
N HIS A 4 -16.35 3.66 9.01
CA HIS A 4 -16.32 5.09 8.71
C HIS A 4 -17.70 5.62 8.31
N GLU A 5 -18.47 4.82 7.58
CA GLU A 5 -19.82 5.19 7.16
C GLU A 5 -20.82 5.09 8.32
N ALA A 6 -20.78 4.03 9.12
CA ALA A 6 -21.64 3.89 10.29
C ALA A 6 -21.37 4.99 11.33
N PHE A 7 -20.09 5.36 11.50
CA PHE A 7 -19.68 6.44 12.38
C PHE A 7 -20.16 7.81 11.84
N LEU A 8 -19.97 8.07 10.54
CA LEU A 8 -20.48 9.28 9.89
C LEU A 8 -22.00 9.39 9.99
N GLU A 9 -22.72 8.28 9.81
CA GLU A 9 -24.16 8.20 9.96
C GLU A 9 -24.58 8.53 11.41
N GLY A 10 -23.88 7.99 12.40
CA GLY A 10 -24.09 8.33 13.81
C GLY A 10 -23.91 9.82 14.07
N LEU A 11 -22.79 10.40 13.64
CA LEU A 11 -22.50 11.84 13.80
C LEU A 11 -23.58 12.73 13.17
N ASN A 12 -24.12 12.33 12.03
CA ASN A 12 -25.17 13.08 11.33
C ASN A 12 -26.58 12.88 11.92
N LYS A 13 -26.81 11.83 12.72
CA LYS A 13 -28.07 11.62 13.45
C LYS A 13 -28.11 12.38 14.78
N ASP A 14 -26.97 12.54 15.44
CA ASP A 14 -26.89 12.90 16.88
C ASP A 14 -26.70 14.40 17.18
N THR A 15 -26.65 15.27 16.17
CA THR A 15 -26.50 16.73 16.38
C THR A 15 -27.74 17.42 16.98
N ARG A 16 -28.80 16.67 17.33
CA ARG A 16 -30.09 17.22 17.79
C ARG A 16 -30.61 16.64 19.12
N VAL A 17 -29.92 15.69 19.76
CA VAL A 17 -30.40 15.02 20.99
C VAL A 17 -29.70 15.60 22.23
N PRO A 18 -30.43 16.01 23.28
CA PRO A 18 -29.82 16.45 24.54
C PRO A 18 -29.00 15.32 25.19
N MET A 19 -27.74 15.63 25.56
CA MET A 19 -26.74 14.71 26.12
C MET A 19 -27.16 13.90 27.38
N LYS A 20 -28.35 14.17 27.94
CA LYS A 20 -28.90 13.49 29.12
C LYS A 20 -29.56 12.13 28.85
N GLU A 21 -29.85 11.79 27.59
CA GLU A 21 -30.55 10.54 27.23
C GLU A 21 -29.66 9.47 26.55
N VAL A 22 -28.35 9.69 26.48
CA VAL A 22 -27.43 8.75 25.80
C VAL A 22 -27.16 7.53 26.68
N GLU A 23 -27.67 6.37 26.27
CA GLU A 23 -27.31 5.07 26.83
C GLU A 23 -25.79 4.85 26.72
N ARG A 24 -25.11 4.71 27.87
CA ARG A 24 -23.64 4.62 27.93
C ARG A 24 -23.11 3.20 27.72
N LEU A 25 -24.00 2.23 27.59
CA LEU A 25 -23.66 0.82 27.40
C LEU A 25 -23.96 0.43 25.96
N ALA A 26 -22.92 0.28 25.14
CA ALA A 26 -23.08 -0.25 23.80
C ALA A 26 -23.28 -1.77 23.87
N HIS A 27 -24.40 -2.26 23.36
CA HIS A 27 -24.63 -3.69 23.19
C HIS A 27 -24.16 -4.12 21.80
N PRO A 28 -23.14 -4.99 21.68
CA PRO A 28 -22.71 -5.46 20.38
C PRO A 28 -23.84 -6.29 19.75
N PRO A 29 -24.08 -6.13 18.44
CA PRO A 29 -25.08 -6.95 17.77
C PRO A 29 -24.66 -8.41 17.81
N SER A 30 -25.58 -9.31 18.17
CA SER A 30 -25.34 -10.76 18.20
C SER A 30 -25.52 -11.37 16.80
N ILE A 31 -24.78 -10.83 15.82
CA ILE A 31 -24.77 -11.29 14.44
C ILE A 31 -23.68 -12.36 14.32
N PRO A 32 -23.95 -13.54 13.74
CA PRO A 32 -22.92 -14.54 13.46
C PRO A 32 -21.80 -13.95 12.61
N LEU A 33 -20.55 -14.35 12.90
CA LEU A 33 -19.44 -14.03 12.02
C LEU A 33 -19.68 -14.63 10.64
N THR A 34 -19.23 -13.94 9.59
CA THR A 34 -19.24 -14.52 8.24
C THR A 34 -18.42 -15.82 8.24
N PRO A 35 -18.81 -16.81 7.43
CA PRO A 35 -18.00 -18.02 7.25
C PRO A 35 -16.56 -17.71 6.83
N ALA A 36 -15.68 -18.69 7.00
CA ALA A 36 -14.31 -18.58 6.54
C ALA A 36 -14.26 -18.43 5.01
N LEU A 37 -13.18 -17.86 4.47
CA LEU A 37 -13.06 -17.62 3.02
C LEU A 37 -13.14 -18.93 2.22
N GLU A 38 -12.64 -20.02 2.80
CA GLU A 38 -12.66 -21.39 2.27
C GLU A 38 -14.09 -21.93 2.09
N ASP A 39 -15.02 -21.51 2.95
CA ASP A 39 -16.43 -21.88 2.85
C ASP A 39 -17.18 -20.97 1.87
N LEU A 40 -16.70 -19.74 1.70
CA LEU A 40 -17.28 -18.73 0.80
C LEU A 40 -16.82 -18.88 -0.65
N HIS A 41 -15.66 -19.48 -0.87
CA HIS A 41 -15.05 -19.60 -2.18
C HIS A 41 -14.21 -20.88 -2.31
N PRO A 42 -14.39 -21.68 -3.38
CA PRO A 42 -13.75 -22.99 -3.51
C PRO A 42 -12.22 -22.94 -3.63
N MET A 43 -11.66 -21.80 -4.07
CA MET A 43 -10.22 -21.54 -4.20
C MET A 43 -9.46 -22.74 -4.81
N THR A 44 -9.87 -23.15 -6.01
CA THR A 44 -9.39 -24.38 -6.65
C THR A 44 -7.88 -24.36 -6.84
N ILE A 45 -7.24 -25.50 -6.61
CA ILE A 45 -5.80 -25.71 -6.72
C ILE A 45 -5.57 -26.68 -7.86
N SER A 46 -4.91 -26.23 -8.92
CA SER A 46 -4.49 -27.07 -10.04
C SER A 46 -3.25 -27.89 -9.67
N TRP A 47 -3.12 -29.08 -10.27
CA TRP A 47 -1.94 -29.92 -10.07
C TRP A 47 -0.61 -29.24 -10.46
N PRO A 48 -0.51 -28.51 -11.58
CA PRO A 48 0.70 -27.76 -11.92
C PRO A 48 1.08 -26.75 -10.83
N PHE A 49 0.11 -25.98 -10.34
CA PHE A 49 0.35 -25.02 -9.26
C PHE A 49 0.80 -25.72 -7.97
N PHE A 50 0.10 -26.77 -7.56
CA PHE A 50 0.44 -27.53 -6.35
C PHE A 50 1.85 -28.14 -6.41
N LEU A 51 2.20 -28.79 -7.53
CA LEU A 51 3.52 -29.37 -7.73
C LEU A 51 4.61 -28.29 -7.78
N SER A 52 4.33 -27.12 -8.36
CA SER A 52 5.28 -26.00 -8.35
C SER A 52 5.56 -25.48 -6.93
N ALA A 53 4.55 -25.43 -6.06
CA ALA A 53 4.71 -25.03 -4.66
C ALA A 53 5.58 -26.02 -3.88
N ILE A 54 5.38 -27.34 -4.09
CA ILE A 54 6.23 -28.39 -3.49
C ILE A 54 7.65 -28.34 -4.04
N ALA A 55 7.82 -28.20 -5.35
CA ALA A 55 9.15 -28.10 -5.96
C ALA A 55 9.92 -26.89 -5.41
N GLY A 56 9.25 -25.74 -5.23
CA GLY A 56 9.83 -24.54 -4.64
C GLY A 56 10.27 -24.74 -3.18
N SER A 57 9.50 -25.47 -2.37
CA SER A 57 9.88 -25.74 -0.97
C SER A 57 11.06 -26.71 -0.87
N MET A 58 11.15 -27.71 -1.76
CA MET A 58 12.21 -28.71 -1.78
C MET A 58 13.50 -28.26 -2.48
N MET A 59 13.46 -27.19 -3.28
CA MET A 59 14.61 -26.75 -4.07
C MET A 59 15.77 -26.28 -3.15
N PRO A 60 16.99 -26.81 -3.33
CA PRO A 60 18.16 -26.38 -2.56
C PRO A 60 18.46 -24.88 -2.73
N GLY A 61 18.87 -24.21 -1.66
CA GLY A 61 19.04 -22.74 -1.62
C GLY A 61 19.99 -22.17 -2.66
N TYR A 62 21.03 -22.90 -3.08
CA TYR A 62 21.98 -22.45 -4.10
C TYR A 62 21.41 -22.41 -5.52
N PHE A 63 20.27 -23.07 -5.78
CA PHE A 63 19.53 -22.94 -7.03
C PHE A 63 18.49 -21.80 -7.00
N LYS A 64 18.19 -21.26 -5.81
CA LYS A 64 17.21 -20.19 -5.66
C LYS A 64 17.90 -18.85 -5.92
N ARG A 65 17.56 -18.21 -7.03
CA ARG A 65 17.79 -16.77 -7.17
C ARG A 65 16.91 -16.08 -6.13
N THR A 66 17.52 -15.40 -5.17
CA THR A 66 16.81 -14.67 -4.13
C THR A 66 16.81 -13.18 -4.48
N PRO A 67 15.64 -12.59 -4.80
CA PRO A 67 15.50 -11.14 -4.89
C PRO A 67 16.02 -10.47 -3.61
N TRP A 68 16.54 -9.25 -3.73
CA TRP A 68 17.00 -8.50 -2.57
C TRP A 68 15.82 -8.20 -1.65
N SER A 69 15.90 -8.63 -0.39
CA SER A 69 14.81 -8.46 0.59
C SER A 69 15.30 -7.88 1.92
N GLY A 70 16.48 -7.25 1.91
CA GLY A 70 17.17 -6.76 3.11
C GLY A 70 17.80 -7.86 3.95
N ALA A 71 18.00 -7.58 5.23
CA ALA A 71 18.54 -8.54 6.19
C ALA A 71 17.52 -9.65 6.50
N PRO A 72 17.99 -10.85 6.88
CA PRO A 72 17.12 -11.90 7.40
C PRO A 72 16.24 -11.43 8.56
N ILE A 73 15.09 -12.09 8.73
CA ILE A 73 14.14 -11.77 9.80
C ILE A 73 14.83 -11.93 11.16
N SER A 74 14.84 -10.86 11.97
CA SER A 74 15.47 -10.84 13.28
C SER A 74 14.72 -11.71 14.29
N GLN A 75 15.39 -12.09 15.38
CA GLN A 75 14.82 -12.92 16.45
C GLN A 75 13.71 -12.18 17.20
N SER A 76 13.92 -10.90 17.52
CA SER A 76 12.93 -10.05 18.17
C SER A 76 12.26 -9.11 17.16
N PRO A 77 10.94 -8.89 17.26
CA PRO A 77 10.25 -7.93 16.41
C PRO A 77 10.80 -6.51 16.66
N PRO A 78 11.33 -5.84 15.63
CA PRO A 78 11.82 -4.49 15.78
C PRO A 78 10.66 -3.50 15.95
N ARG A 79 10.97 -2.31 16.47
CA ARG A 79 10.00 -1.21 16.50
C ARG A 79 9.60 -0.83 15.08
N SER A 80 8.30 -0.66 14.85
CA SER A 80 7.76 -0.18 13.59
C SER A 80 7.94 1.33 13.47
N MET A 81 8.52 1.78 12.36
CA MET A 81 8.57 3.17 11.94
C MET A 81 7.48 3.44 10.91
N ILE A 82 6.97 4.67 10.87
CA ILE A 82 5.94 5.09 9.92
C ILE A 82 6.21 6.51 9.43
N ARG A 83 5.98 6.76 8.14
CA ARG A 83 5.95 8.12 7.58
C ARG A 83 4.91 8.25 6.49
N ASN A 84 4.27 9.42 6.44
CA ASN A 84 3.17 9.68 5.53
C ASN A 84 3.59 10.69 4.46
N VAL A 85 3.24 10.40 3.21
CA VAL A 85 3.28 11.33 2.09
C VAL A 85 1.85 11.62 1.67
N ILE A 86 1.51 12.90 1.52
CA ILE A 86 0.16 13.33 1.19
C ILE A 86 0.23 14.08 -0.13
N LEU A 87 -0.51 13.60 -1.13
CA LEU A 87 -0.79 14.36 -2.34
C LEU A 87 -2.04 15.21 -2.10
N SER A 88 -1.98 16.50 -2.45
CA SER A 88 -3.16 17.36 -2.49
C SER A 88 -4.21 16.79 -3.44
N ALA A 89 -5.45 17.28 -3.36
CA ALA A 89 -6.51 16.86 -4.28
C ALA A 89 -6.10 17.09 -5.76
N ASP A 90 -5.41 18.19 -6.05
CA ASP A 90 -4.98 18.56 -7.39
C ASP A 90 -3.89 17.62 -7.91
N ASN A 91 -2.86 17.38 -7.07
CA ASN A 91 -1.80 16.42 -7.40
C ASN A 91 -2.32 15.00 -7.53
N THR A 92 -3.31 14.62 -6.72
CA THR A 92 -3.99 13.32 -6.83
C THR A 92 -4.72 13.20 -8.17
N ARG A 93 -5.43 14.24 -8.62
CA ARG A 93 -6.09 14.25 -9.92
C ARG A 93 -5.08 14.15 -11.06
N ASN A 94 -3.98 14.88 -10.99
CA ASN A 94 -2.90 14.84 -12.00
C ASN A 94 -2.26 13.46 -12.07
N PHE A 95 -1.94 12.85 -10.92
CA PHE A 95 -1.38 11.50 -10.87
C PHE A 95 -2.32 10.44 -11.45
N VAL A 96 -3.62 10.53 -11.14
CA VAL A 96 -4.64 9.64 -11.73
C VAL A 96 -4.79 9.88 -13.24
N ALA A 97 -4.70 11.13 -13.69
CA ALA A 97 -4.74 11.46 -15.11
C ALA A 97 -3.53 10.86 -15.86
N TRP A 98 -2.33 10.99 -15.30
CA TRP A 98 -1.12 10.34 -15.81
C TRP A 98 -1.28 8.81 -15.87
N CYS A 99 -1.80 8.19 -14.80
CA CYS A 99 -2.06 6.75 -14.80
C CYS A 99 -3.00 6.33 -15.95
N ARG A 100 -4.01 7.15 -16.25
CA ARG A 100 -4.97 6.90 -17.34
C ARG A 100 -4.31 7.04 -18.70
N ASP A 101 -3.54 8.11 -18.91
CA ASP A 101 -2.79 8.38 -20.14
C ASP A 101 -1.81 7.23 -20.46
N GLN A 102 -1.07 6.77 -19.44
CA GLN A 102 -0.15 5.64 -19.54
C GLN A 102 -0.85 4.28 -19.60
N GLN A 103 -2.18 4.24 -19.62
CA GLN A 103 -3.01 3.04 -19.61
C GLN A 103 -2.71 2.08 -18.44
N THR A 104 -2.25 2.60 -17.30
CA THR A 104 -1.93 1.84 -16.10
C THR A 104 -3.03 1.98 -15.02
N SER A 105 -2.76 1.56 -13.79
CA SER A 105 -3.59 1.72 -12.60
C SER A 105 -2.76 2.39 -11.50
N VAL A 106 -3.43 3.02 -10.53
CA VAL A 106 -2.74 3.67 -9.39
C VAL A 106 -1.86 2.66 -8.64
N THR A 107 -2.36 1.46 -8.34
CA THR A 107 -1.58 0.42 -7.64
C THR A 107 -0.34 -0.01 -8.44
N ALA A 108 -0.48 -0.22 -9.74
CA ALA A 108 0.64 -0.62 -10.59
C ALA A 108 1.69 0.50 -10.73
N ALA A 109 1.24 1.75 -10.85
CA ALA A 109 2.10 2.93 -10.86
C ALA A 109 2.86 3.08 -9.52
N LEU A 110 2.16 3.01 -8.39
CA LEU A 110 2.78 3.10 -7.06
C LEU A 110 3.79 1.97 -6.83
N SER A 111 3.49 0.75 -7.27
CA SER A 111 4.43 -0.39 -7.16
C SER A 111 5.67 -0.17 -8.02
N THR A 112 5.51 0.40 -9.21
CA THR A 112 6.63 0.73 -10.10
C THR A 112 7.50 1.84 -9.51
N LEU A 113 6.89 2.93 -9.04
CA LEU A 113 7.60 4.04 -8.40
C LEU A 113 8.34 3.58 -7.13
N LEU A 114 7.70 2.72 -6.32
CA LEU A 114 8.34 2.13 -5.15
C LEU A 114 9.54 1.26 -5.55
N ALA A 115 9.41 0.45 -6.61
CA ALA A 115 10.51 -0.38 -7.10
C ALA A 115 11.71 0.45 -7.55
N GLU A 116 11.47 1.47 -8.37
CA GLU A 116 12.52 2.37 -8.85
C GLU A 116 13.19 3.11 -7.70
N ALA A 117 12.40 3.63 -6.77
CA ALA A 117 12.95 4.32 -5.62
C ALA A 117 13.78 3.38 -4.74
N ILE A 118 13.38 2.11 -4.55
CA ILE A 118 14.20 1.10 -3.87
C ILE A 118 15.51 0.84 -4.64
N PHE A 119 15.46 0.67 -5.96
CA PHE A 119 16.67 0.40 -6.75
C PHE A 119 17.72 1.52 -6.63
N GLN A 120 17.30 2.78 -6.48
CA GLN A 120 18.23 3.90 -6.32
C GLN A 120 19.00 3.89 -5.01
N VAL A 121 18.50 3.21 -3.97
CA VAL A 121 19.08 3.25 -2.62
C VAL A 121 19.70 1.93 -2.17
N ILE A 122 19.35 0.80 -2.81
CA ILE A 122 19.97 -0.50 -2.51
C ILE A 122 21.28 -0.69 -3.27
N ASP A 123 21.97 -1.79 -2.95
CA ASP A 123 23.24 -2.17 -3.56
C ASP A 123 23.14 -2.18 -5.10
N PRO A 124 24.08 -1.54 -5.83
CA PRO A 124 24.17 -1.63 -7.29
C PRO A 124 24.15 -3.07 -7.82
N ASP A 125 24.69 -4.03 -7.07
CA ASP A 125 24.75 -5.46 -7.40
C ASP A 125 23.40 -6.17 -7.15
N ALA A 126 22.47 -5.54 -6.43
CA ALA A 126 21.10 -6.02 -6.32
C ALA A 126 20.32 -5.68 -7.59
N HIS A 127 20.06 -6.70 -8.40
CA HIS A 127 19.41 -6.57 -9.71
C HIS A 127 17.93 -6.91 -9.72
N GLU A 128 17.40 -7.54 -8.66
CA GLU A 128 16.02 -8.03 -8.61
C GLU A 128 15.41 -7.79 -7.23
N ILE A 129 14.16 -7.32 -7.20
CA ILE A 129 13.33 -7.18 -6.00
C ILE A 129 11.93 -7.74 -6.27
N THR A 130 11.16 -7.99 -5.22
CA THR A 130 9.77 -8.44 -5.34
C THR A 130 8.83 -7.57 -4.53
N ILE A 131 7.68 -7.23 -5.11
CA ILE A 131 6.65 -6.44 -4.45
C ILE A 131 5.35 -7.25 -4.41
N GLY A 132 4.84 -7.49 -3.21
CA GLY A 132 3.52 -8.07 -2.96
C GLY A 132 2.42 -7.02 -3.13
N MET A 133 1.30 -7.42 -3.71
CA MET A 133 0.12 -6.59 -3.92
C MET A 133 -1.12 -7.40 -3.52
N PRO A 134 -1.69 -7.13 -2.34
CA PRO A 134 -2.95 -7.73 -1.93
C PRO A 134 -4.07 -7.37 -2.89
N ILE A 135 -4.85 -8.37 -3.28
CA ILE A 135 -6.00 -8.25 -4.18
C ILE A 135 -7.25 -8.67 -3.43
N SER A 136 -8.31 -7.87 -3.50
CA SER A 136 -9.59 -8.25 -2.88
C SER A 136 -10.28 -9.33 -3.71
N LEU A 137 -10.63 -10.44 -3.05
CA LEU A 137 -11.53 -11.46 -3.58
C LEU A 137 -13.00 -11.11 -3.37
N ARG A 138 -13.31 -10.04 -2.62
CA ARG A 138 -14.71 -9.62 -2.37
C ARG A 138 -15.57 -9.53 -3.64
N PRO A 139 -15.09 -9.02 -4.80
CA PRO A 139 -15.89 -8.95 -6.02
C PRO A 139 -16.36 -10.31 -6.58
N VAL A 140 -15.72 -11.42 -6.19
CA VAL A 140 -16.11 -12.77 -6.59
C VAL A 140 -16.89 -13.51 -5.51
N LEU A 141 -17.11 -12.88 -4.34
CA LEU A 141 -17.93 -13.43 -3.27
C LEU A 141 -19.36 -12.90 -3.37
N ASN A 142 -20.34 -13.76 -3.10
CA ASN A 142 -21.74 -13.35 -2.99
C ASN A 142 -22.04 -12.82 -1.57
N LEU A 143 -21.52 -11.64 -1.25
CA LEU A 143 -21.66 -11.01 0.07
C LEU A 143 -22.22 -9.59 -0.07
N ALA A 144 -23.10 -9.19 0.86
CA ALA A 144 -23.53 -7.80 0.96
C ALA A 144 -22.35 -6.88 1.31
N ASP A 145 -22.35 -5.64 0.81
CA ASP A 145 -21.23 -4.70 0.93
C ASP A 145 -20.86 -4.33 2.37
N ASP A 146 -21.77 -4.52 3.33
CA ASP A 146 -21.55 -4.22 4.74
C ASP A 146 -21.10 -5.42 5.57
N GLN A 147 -21.00 -6.61 4.97
CA GLN A 147 -20.48 -7.79 5.64
C GLN A 147 -18.97 -7.65 5.87
N MET A 148 -18.55 -7.87 7.13
CA MET A 148 -17.16 -7.96 7.51
C MET A 148 -16.63 -9.32 7.08
N VAL A 149 -15.58 -9.36 6.26
CA VAL A 149 -14.97 -10.61 5.77
C VAL A 149 -13.49 -10.37 5.47
N ASN A 150 -12.64 -11.36 5.73
CA ASN A 150 -11.27 -11.36 5.21
C ASN A 150 -11.24 -12.06 3.85
N ALA A 151 -11.34 -11.28 2.78
CA ALA A 151 -11.44 -11.76 1.40
C ALA A 151 -10.30 -11.20 0.55
N ILE A 152 -9.09 -11.69 0.81
CA ILE A 152 -7.85 -11.22 0.19
C ILE A 152 -7.15 -12.39 -0.50
N THR A 153 -6.50 -12.11 -1.63
CA THR A 153 -5.44 -12.92 -2.23
C THR A 153 -4.21 -12.03 -2.47
N ASN A 154 -3.12 -12.56 -3.01
CA ASN A 154 -1.89 -11.80 -3.21
C ASN A 154 -1.28 -12.08 -4.58
N HIS A 155 -0.83 -11.01 -5.25
CA HIS A 155 0.05 -11.10 -6.41
C HIS A 155 1.45 -10.65 -6.01
N ILE A 156 2.49 -11.36 -6.47
CA ILE A 156 3.88 -10.93 -6.29
C ILE A 156 4.46 -10.64 -7.66
N SER A 157 4.85 -9.38 -7.90
CA SER A 157 5.56 -8.97 -9.10
C SER A 157 7.05 -8.89 -8.83
N THR A 158 7.85 -9.42 -9.76
CA THR A 158 9.30 -9.29 -9.77
C THR A 158 9.70 -8.05 -10.58
N PHE A 159 10.55 -7.22 -10.01
CA PHE A 159 11.12 -6.05 -10.68
C PHE A 159 12.62 -6.26 -10.82
N ARG A 160 13.16 -5.90 -11.98
CA ARG A 160 14.60 -5.86 -12.24
C ARG A 160 15.04 -4.44 -12.52
N ARG A 161 16.28 -4.13 -12.16
CA ARG A 161 16.87 -2.80 -12.38
C ARG A 161 16.83 -2.36 -13.85
N SER A 162 16.87 -3.32 -14.78
CA SER A 162 16.77 -3.06 -16.22
C SER A 162 15.33 -2.92 -16.74
N ASP A 163 14.31 -3.27 -15.95
CA ASP A 163 12.91 -3.32 -16.41
C ASP A 163 12.33 -1.94 -16.70
N ALA A 164 12.89 -0.89 -16.08
CA ALA A 164 12.51 0.47 -16.38
C ALA A 164 13.11 0.98 -17.69
N LEU A 165 14.00 0.24 -18.36
CA LEU A 165 14.61 0.68 -19.62
C LEU A 165 13.80 0.16 -20.82
N ASN A 166 13.53 1.04 -21.78
CA ASN A 166 12.93 0.70 -23.05
C ASN A 166 13.96 0.13 -24.04
N ALA A 167 13.51 -0.21 -25.26
CA ALA A 167 14.36 -0.81 -26.29
C ALA A 167 15.55 0.07 -26.70
N ASP A 168 15.43 1.39 -26.54
CA ASP A 168 16.47 2.37 -26.85
C ASP A 168 17.37 2.66 -25.63
N GLY A 169 17.13 2.00 -24.49
CA GLY A 169 17.86 2.19 -23.24
C GLY A 169 17.42 3.40 -22.42
N ASN A 170 16.32 4.07 -22.79
CA ASN A 170 15.75 5.18 -22.04
C ASN A 170 14.78 4.66 -20.98
N GLU A 171 14.69 5.35 -19.84
CA GLU A 171 13.71 5.02 -18.81
C GLU A 171 12.25 5.17 -19.35
N ASP A 172 11.39 4.20 -19.06
CA ASP A 172 9.96 4.16 -19.38
C ASP A 172 9.18 3.51 -18.22
N ILE A 173 8.94 4.32 -17.19
CA ILE A 173 8.12 3.97 -16.02
C ILE A 173 6.70 3.57 -16.45
N GLY A 174 6.17 4.16 -17.53
CA GLY A 174 4.84 3.85 -18.05
C GLY A 174 4.74 2.42 -18.56
N GLN A 175 5.74 1.95 -19.31
CA GLN A 175 5.83 0.56 -19.80
C GLN A 175 5.88 -0.43 -18.65
N LEU A 176 6.72 -0.17 -17.65
CA LEU A 176 6.82 -1.02 -16.47
C LEU A 176 5.50 -1.07 -15.69
N ALA A 177 4.84 0.08 -15.50
CA ALA A 177 3.53 0.14 -14.85
C ALA A 177 2.45 -0.60 -15.64
N ARG A 178 2.46 -0.54 -16.98
CA ARG A 178 1.54 -1.33 -17.84
C ARG A 178 1.75 -2.84 -17.67
N ARG A 179 3.01 -3.28 -17.59
CA ARG A 179 3.34 -4.70 -17.33
C ARG A 179 2.74 -5.16 -16.01
N VAL A 180 2.98 -4.42 -14.92
CA VAL A 180 2.46 -4.74 -13.58
C VAL A 180 0.94 -4.76 -13.58
N LYS A 181 0.28 -3.81 -14.24
CA LYS A 181 -1.19 -3.83 -14.40
C LYS A 181 -1.68 -5.08 -15.12
N ALA A 182 -1.00 -5.49 -16.20
CA ALA A 182 -1.38 -6.69 -16.94
C ALA A 182 -1.23 -7.96 -16.09
N GLU A 183 -0.22 -8.05 -15.23
CA GLU A 183 -0.08 -9.15 -14.28
C GLU A 183 -1.20 -9.16 -13.24
N LEU A 184 -1.50 -8.01 -12.63
CA LEU A 184 -2.61 -7.87 -11.68
C LEU A 184 -3.95 -8.26 -12.32
N ALA A 185 -4.19 -7.86 -13.57
CA ALA A 185 -5.40 -8.23 -14.30
C ALA A 185 -5.50 -9.76 -14.50
N ARG A 186 -4.39 -10.42 -14.89
CA ARG A 186 -4.35 -11.89 -15.00
C ARG A 186 -4.63 -12.57 -13.66
N GLU A 187 -4.11 -12.04 -12.56
CA GLU A 187 -4.36 -12.59 -11.22
C GLU A 187 -5.84 -12.43 -10.81
N VAL A 188 -6.43 -11.27 -11.07
CA VAL A 188 -7.87 -11.04 -10.85
C VAL A 188 -8.71 -11.98 -11.70
N ASP A 189 -8.32 -12.23 -12.95
CA ASP A 189 -9.03 -13.13 -13.87
C ASP A 189 -9.03 -14.60 -13.41
N LYS A 190 -8.09 -15.01 -12.55
CA LYS A 190 -8.11 -16.33 -11.90
C LYS A 190 -9.29 -16.48 -10.93
N LYS A 191 -9.90 -15.38 -10.48
CA LYS A 191 -11.02 -15.38 -9.52
C LYS A 191 -10.71 -16.24 -8.29
N GLY A 192 -9.49 -16.13 -7.76
CA GLY A 192 -9.05 -16.91 -6.59
C GLY A 192 -8.70 -18.38 -6.86
N ALA A 193 -8.64 -18.85 -8.10
CA ALA A 193 -7.98 -20.12 -8.43
C ALA A 193 -6.44 -19.98 -8.33
N ASP A 194 -5.74 -21.07 -8.04
CA ASP A 194 -4.27 -21.15 -7.98
C ASP A 194 -3.64 -20.02 -7.16
N ASN A 195 -4.23 -19.81 -5.97
CA ASN A 195 -3.83 -18.75 -5.06
C ASN A 195 -3.00 -19.32 -3.89
N PRO A 196 -1.98 -18.60 -3.39
CA PRO A 196 -1.14 -19.09 -2.30
C PRO A 196 -1.86 -19.31 -0.96
N ILE A 197 -2.93 -18.56 -0.68
CA ILE A 197 -3.71 -18.67 0.56
C ILE A 197 -4.43 -20.02 0.63
N ALA A 198 -4.88 -20.55 -0.52
CA ALA A 198 -5.49 -21.87 -0.61
C ALA A 198 -4.56 -23.01 -0.17
N LEU A 199 -3.23 -22.78 -0.19
CA LEU A 199 -2.24 -23.75 0.28
C LEU A 199 -2.13 -23.79 1.81
N LEU A 200 -2.64 -22.80 2.54
CA LEU A 200 -2.55 -22.76 4.01
C LEU A 200 -3.28 -23.92 4.68
N LYS A 201 -4.29 -24.52 4.02
CA LYS A 201 -4.95 -25.75 4.52
C LYS A 201 -4.01 -26.96 4.62
N TYR A 202 -2.84 -26.92 3.97
CA TYR A 202 -1.81 -27.95 4.08
C TYR A 202 -0.76 -27.63 5.16
N VAL A 203 -0.83 -26.46 5.79
CA VAL A 203 0.03 -26.11 6.94
C VAL A 203 -0.54 -26.76 8.19
N SER A 204 0.17 -27.75 8.73
CA SER A 204 -0.27 -28.50 9.91
C SER A 204 -0.17 -27.70 11.21
N ASN A 205 0.76 -26.74 11.27
CA ASN A 205 0.99 -25.90 12.45
C ASN A 205 1.37 -24.48 12.04
N MET A 206 0.45 -23.54 12.21
CA MET A 206 0.65 -22.13 11.87
C MET A 206 1.72 -21.45 12.73
N HIS A 207 1.88 -21.86 14.01
CA HIS A 207 2.93 -21.32 14.86
C HIS A 207 4.30 -21.70 14.30
N THR A 208 4.53 -22.99 14.05
CA THR A 208 5.78 -23.48 13.43
C THR A 208 6.05 -22.77 12.11
N PHE A 209 5.03 -22.68 11.23
CA PHE A 209 5.12 -22.00 9.94
C PHE A 209 5.65 -20.56 10.05
N PHE A 210 5.20 -19.78 11.02
CA PHE A 210 5.71 -18.41 11.22
C PHE A 210 7.05 -18.37 11.95
N THR A 211 7.29 -19.23 12.94
CA THR A 211 8.55 -19.25 13.68
C THR A 211 9.74 -19.71 12.83
N GLU A 212 9.52 -20.59 11.84
CA GLU A 212 10.56 -21.05 10.93
C GLU A 212 11.05 -19.96 9.95
N LYS A 213 10.29 -18.86 9.81
CA LYS A 213 10.73 -17.70 9.02
C LYS A 213 11.77 -16.86 9.75
N VAL A 214 11.90 -16.99 11.07
CA VAL A 214 12.90 -16.26 11.84
C VAL A 214 14.30 -16.72 11.43
N GLY A 215 15.18 -15.78 11.12
CA GLY A 215 16.52 -16.05 10.60
C GLY A 215 16.58 -16.34 9.10
N THR A 216 15.46 -16.41 8.39
CA THR A 216 15.43 -16.58 6.92
C THR A 216 15.28 -15.25 6.20
N GLN A 217 15.56 -15.24 4.90
CA GLN A 217 15.23 -14.12 4.03
C GLN A 217 13.71 -13.91 3.95
N ARG A 218 13.28 -12.68 3.66
CA ARG A 218 11.86 -12.35 3.48
C ARG A 218 11.38 -12.85 2.13
N GLU A 219 10.09 -13.18 2.04
CA GLU A 219 9.48 -13.62 0.78
C GLU A 219 9.40 -12.48 -0.25
N THR A 220 9.16 -11.26 0.24
CA THR A 220 9.05 -10.06 -0.59
C THR A 220 9.90 -8.93 -0.05
N THR A 221 10.43 -8.12 -0.95
CA THR A 221 11.13 -6.88 -0.62
C THR A 221 10.17 -5.87 -0.03
N ALA A 222 9.06 -5.63 -0.71
CA ALA A 222 8.07 -4.63 -0.30
C ALA A 222 6.64 -5.12 -0.54
N GLU A 223 5.67 -4.37 -0.04
CA GLU A 223 4.25 -4.54 -0.31
C GLU A 223 3.60 -3.21 -0.65
N VAL A 224 2.67 -3.22 -1.62
CA VAL A 224 1.79 -2.10 -1.92
C VAL A 224 0.35 -2.51 -1.70
N SER A 225 -0.26 -1.95 -0.66
CA SER A 225 -1.65 -2.16 -0.31
C SER A 225 -2.45 -0.88 -0.57
N ASN A 226 -3.50 -0.96 -1.37
CA ASN A 226 -4.26 0.22 -1.79
C ASN A 226 -5.76 0.00 -1.59
N LEU A 227 -6.39 0.80 -0.73
CA LEU A 227 -7.83 0.76 -0.48
C LEU A 227 -8.66 1.48 -1.57
N GLY A 228 -7.99 2.20 -2.46
CA GLY A 228 -8.62 2.99 -3.50
C GLY A 228 -9.26 4.26 -2.96
N VAL A 229 -10.35 4.69 -3.61
CA VAL A 229 -11.03 5.96 -3.31
C VAL A 229 -12.18 5.71 -2.34
N TYR A 230 -12.21 6.46 -1.24
CA TYR A 230 -13.38 6.53 -0.37
C TYR A 230 -14.59 7.06 -1.15
N ARG A 231 -15.63 6.24 -1.22
CA ARG A 231 -16.92 6.62 -1.79
C ARG A 231 -17.99 6.41 -0.71
N PRO A 232 -18.63 7.48 -0.22
CA PRO A 232 -19.74 7.32 0.71
C PRO A 232 -20.83 6.46 0.07
N ARG A 233 -21.37 5.49 0.82
CA ARG A 233 -22.57 4.78 0.39
C ARG A 233 -23.77 5.71 0.57
N VAL A 234 -24.38 6.14 -0.54
CA VAL A 234 -25.66 6.86 -0.50
C VAL A 234 -26.75 5.84 -0.19
N ARG A 235 -27.11 5.67 1.09
CA ARG A 235 -28.32 4.92 1.49
C ARG A 235 -29.52 5.86 1.40
N GLY A 236 -30.16 5.90 0.23
CA GLY A 236 -31.50 6.46 0.09
C GLY A 236 -32.57 5.43 0.47
N PRO A 237 -33.74 5.84 0.99
CA PRO A 237 -34.86 4.92 1.17
C PRO A 237 -35.48 4.61 -0.20
N GLY A 238 -35.18 3.41 -0.72
CA GLY A 238 -35.75 2.87 -1.96
C GLY A 238 -34.77 2.87 -3.13
N GLU A 239 -34.54 1.69 -3.70
CA GLU A 239 -33.73 1.43 -4.89
C GLU A 239 -34.09 2.39 -6.06
N ASN A 240 -33.12 3.21 -6.47
CA ASN A 240 -32.54 3.20 -7.81
C ASN A 240 -31.52 4.35 -7.95
N THR A 241 -30.40 3.99 -8.55
CA THR A 241 -29.18 4.75 -8.76
C THR A 241 -29.43 6.06 -9.49
N VAL A 242 -29.12 7.18 -8.84
CA VAL A 242 -28.64 8.39 -9.51
C VAL A 242 -27.41 8.86 -8.74
N ALA A 243 -26.30 9.07 -9.44
CA ALA A 243 -25.14 9.80 -8.93
C ALA A 243 -25.61 11.10 -8.25
N PRO A 244 -24.86 11.69 -7.28
CA PRO A 244 -25.29 12.91 -6.63
C PRO A 244 -25.49 14.03 -7.66
N THR A 245 -26.73 14.19 -8.14
CA THR A 245 -27.17 15.34 -8.88
C THR A 245 -27.20 16.49 -7.89
N GLN A 246 -26.62 17.61 -8.31
CA GLN A 246 -26.50 18.90 -7.63
C GLN A 246 -27.89 19.53 -7.32
N SER A 247 -28.78 18.81 -6.64
CA SER A 247 -30.20 19.19 -6.50
C SER A 247 -30.70 19.24 -5.05
N SER A 248 -29.82 19.11 -4.07
CA SER A 248 -30.13 19.48 -2.68
C SER A 248 -29.70 20.92 -2.44
N ARG A 249 -30.61 21.74 -1.90
CA ARG A 249 -30.38 23.15 -1.59
C ARG A 249 -29.06 23.34 -0.82
N PRO A 250 -28.25 24.38 -1.10
CA PRO A 250 -26.97 24.63 -0.44
C PRO A 250 -27.07 24.74 1.10
N GLU A 251 -28.24 25.12 1.61
CA GLU A 251 -28.46 25.37 3.04
C GLU A 251 -28.60 24.08 3.89
N ASP A 252 -28.92 22.93 3.29
CA ASP A 252 -29.06 21.67 4.01
C ASP A 252 -27.73 20.94 4.25
N HIS A 253 -26.67 21.28 3.49
CA HIS A 253 -25.33 20.67 3.60
C HIS A 253 -24.37 21.42 4.53
N ALA A 254 -24.70 22.66 4.93
CA ALA A 254 -23.79 23.49 5.71
C ALA A 254 -23.53 22.94 7.13
N ASN A 255 -24.36 22.03 7.63
CA ASN A 255 -24.31 21.49 9.00
C ASN A 255 -24.14 19.96 9.08
N SER A 256 -23.87 19.24 7.99
CA SER A 256 -23.65 17.79 8.02
C SER A 256 -22.16 17.45 8.10
N TRP A 257 -21.79 16.54 8.99
CA TRP A 257 -20.46 15.95 9.04
C TRP A 257 -20.15 15.23 7.73
N THR A 258 -18.90 15.34 7.28
CA THR A 258 -18.35 14.66 6.10
C THR A 258 -17.02 14.00 6.43
N VAL A 259 -16.69 12.90 5.74
CA VAL A 259 -15.34 12.32 5.81
C VAL A 259 -14.40 13.11 4.93
N GLY A 260 -13.36 13.70 5.51
CA GLY A 260 -12.29 14.39 4.80
C GLY A 260 -11.13 13.46 4.45
N ARG A 261 -9.91 13.87 4.82
CA ARG A 261 -8.69 13.08 4.61
C ARG A 261 -8.76 11.74 5.33
N MET A 262 -8.27 10.70 4.68
CA MET A 262 -8.15 9.36 5.25
C MET A 262 -6.68 8.94 5.31
N LEU A 263 -6.34 8.18 6.35
CA LEU A 263 -5.04 7.54 6.52
C LEU A 263 -5.26 6.03 6.55
N PHE A 264 -4.46 5.30 5.78
CA PHE A 264 -4.40 3.85 5.86
C PHE A 264 -2.96 3.46 6.08
N SER A 265 -2.70 2.77 7.18
CA SER A 265 -1.38 2.26 7.50
C SER A 265 -1.48 0.84 8.05
N GLN A 266 -0.39 0.10 7.89
CA GLN A 266 -0.19 -1.20 8.50
C GLN A 266 0.98 -1.08 9.48
N SER A 267 0.91 -1.81 10.60
CA SER A 267 2.09 -2.05 11.42
C SER A 267 3.09 -2.90 10.66
N TYR A 268 4.38 -2.74 10.96
CA TYR A 268 5.41 -3.58 10.38
C TYR A 268 5.12 -5.07 10.61
N ASN A 269 5.04 -5.84 9.53
CA ASN A 269 4.85 -7.29 9.59
C ASN A 269 6.22 -7.96 9.75
N HIS A 270 6.52 -8.41 10.97
CA HIS A 270 7.83 -8.99 11.32
C HIS A 270 8.31 -10.08 10.34
N THR A 271 7.39 -10.94 9.90
CA THR A 271 7.67 -12.06 8.97
C THR A 271 7.30 -11.76 7.51
N GLY A 272 6.84 -10.54 7.23
CA GLY A 272 6.38 -10.10 5.92
C GLY A 272 7.40 -9.22 5.19
N PRO A 273 6.93 -8.29 4.34
CA PRO A 273 7.80 -7.41 3.55
C PRO A 273 8.67 -6.51 4.42
N LEU A 274 9.83 -6.09 3.91
CA LEU A 274 10.70 -5.13 4.61
C LEU A 274 10.07 -3.73 4.67
N ILE A 275 9.42 -3.30 3.58
CA ILE A 275 8.76 -2.01 3.45
C ILE A 275 7.30 -2.24 3.04
N SER A 276 6.37 -1.59 3.72
CA SER A 276 4.96 -1.55 3.31
C SER A 276 4.57 -0.14 2.89
N LEU A 277 3.93 -0.02 1.72
CA LEU A 277 3.26 1.18 1.23
C LEU A 277 1.75 0.95 1.29
N SER A 278 1.08 1.64 2.21
CA SER A 278 -0.37 1.61 2.37
C SER A 278 -0.97 2.90 1.79
N ALA A 279 -1.93 2.79 0.86
CA ALA A 279 -2.49 3.93 0.13
C ALA A 279 -4.02 4.01 0.25
N VAL A 280 -4.54 5.24 0.38
CA VAL A 280 -6.00 5.53 0.34
C VAL A 280 -6.24 6.95 -0.16
N THR A 281 -7.29 7.15 -0.96
CA THR A 281 -7.80 8.49 -1.29
C THR A 281 -9.02 8.81 -0.44
N GLY A 282 -8.92 9.86 0.39
CA GLY A 282 -10.00 10.29 1.29
C GLY A 282 -11.15 10.99 0.59
N GLY A 283 -12.16 11.40 1.37
CA GLY A 283 -13.29 12.18 0.87
C GLY A 283 -12.92 13.63 0.52
N ASP A 284 -11.77 14.11 0.99
CA ASP A 284 -11.17 15.39 0.56
C ASP A 284 -10.44 15.30 -0.80
N GLY A 285 -10.38 14.11 -1.40
CA GLY A 285 -9.69 13.87 -2.66
C GLY A 285 -8.17 13.76 -2.56
N CYS A 286 -7.58 13.84 -1.36
CA CYS A 286 -6.14 13.65 -1.16
C CYS A 286 -5.79 12.16 -1.15
N LEU A 287 -4.80 11.75 -1.96
CA LEU A 287 -4.15 10.44 -1.85
C LEU A 287 -3.11 10.50 -0.74
N VAL A 288 -3.29 9.68 0.29
CA VAL A 288 -2.34 9.50 1.38
C VAL A 288 -1.63 8.17 1.20
N MET A 289 -0.30 8.22 1.29
CA MET A 289 0.62 7.09 1.21
C MET A 289 1.37 6.97 2.52
N SER A 290 1.17 5.88 3.25
CA SER A 290 1.87 5.55 4.49
C SER A 290 2.92 4.50 4.22
N PHE A 291 4.17 4.84 4.52
CA PHE A 291 5.31 3.95 4.47
C PHE A 291 5.57 3.42 5.87
N THR A 292 5.74 2.10 6.00
CA THR A 292 6.08 1.44 7.26
C THR A 292 7.29 0.53 7.07
N TRP A 293 8.23 0.54 8.01
CA TRP A 293 9.48 -0.23 7.98
C TRP A 293 10.01 -0.50 9.40
N PRO A 294 10.99 -1.39 9.61
CA PRO A 294 11.57 -1.62 10.94
C PRO A 294 12.63 -0.57 11.29
N VAL A 295 12.72 -0.18 12.57
CA VAL A 295 13.74 0.80 13.05
C VAL A 295 15.17 0.39 12.70
N ASP A 296 15.46 -0.90 12.64
CA ASP A 296 16.79 -1.44 12.31
C ASP A 296 17.24 -1.05 10.89
N LEU A 297 16.29 -0.68 10.02
CA LEU A 297 16.58 -0.15 8.69
C LEU A 297 17.14 1.28 8.73
N GLU A 298 16.90 2.03 9.82
CA GLU A 298 17.47 3.37 10.05
C GLU A 298 18.77 3.31 10.87
N THR A 299 18.83 2.44 11.88
CA THR A 299 19.94 2.36 12.85
C THR A 299 21.14 1.55 12.38
N THR A 300 21.06 0.91 11.21
CA THR A 300 22.18 0.18 10.58
C THR A 300 23.32 1.09 10.06
N GLY A 301 23.47 2.29 10.61
CA GLY A 301 24.57 3.24 10.38
C GLY A 301 25.38 3.59 11.63
N LEU A 302 25.24 2.85 12.74
CA LEU A 302 26.01 3.08 13.96
C LEU A 302 26.63 1.76 14.42
N ASP A 303 27.70 1.37 13.72
CA ASP A 303 28.92 0.71 14.25
C ASP A 303 29.68 0.16 13.03
N GLU A 304 30.69 0.92 12.59
CA GLU A 304 31.53 0.61 11.43
C GLU A 304 32.56 -0.50 11.68
N ASP A 305 32.62 -1.07 12.88
CA ASP A 305 33.60 -2.09 13.19
C ASP A 305 32.94 -3.45 13.41
N GLU A 306 33.27 -4.37 12.49
CA GLU A 306 33.26 -5.82 12.69
C GLU A 306 31.90 -6.54 12.58
N LEU A 307 31.37 -6.71 11.35
CA LEU A 307 30.51 -7.86 11.01
C LEU A 307 30.52 -8.14 9.48
N ASP A 308 31.51 -8.94 9.06
CA ASP A 308 31.44 -9.94 7.98
C ASP A 308 30.58 -9.58 6.73
N GLY A 309 31.08 -8.68 5.89
CA GLY A 309 30.73 -8.62 4.45
C GLY A 309 29.29 -8.24 4.08
N LYS A 310 28.46 -7.70 4.98
CA LYS A 310 27.08 -7.30 4.68
C LYS A 310 26.99 -5.79 4.47
N ARG A 311 26.73 -5.34 3.24
CA ARG A 311 26.51 -3.91 2.92
C ARG A 311 25.26 -3.37 3.64
N TYR A 312 25.44 -2.20 4.25
CA TYR A 312 24.53 -1.48 5.16
C TYR A 312 23.72 -0.41 4.40
N TYR A 313 22.46 -0.12 4.80
CA TYR A 313 21.57 0.81 4.08
C TYR A 313 21.00 1.97 4.92
N PRO A 314 21.83 2.83 5.55
CA PRO A 314 21.38 3.92 6.42
C PRO A 314 20.57 5.03 5.72
N LYS A 315 20.43 5.00 4.39
CA LYS A 315 19.71 6.01 3.59
C LYS A 315 18.48 5.47 2.86
N LEU A 316 18.14 4.20 3.05
CA LEU A 316 17.07 3.57 2.26
C LEU A 316 15.75 4.33 2.40
N VAL A 317 15.36 4.64 3.63
CA VAL A 317 14.06 5.26 3.89
C VAL A 317 14.08 6.78 3.74
N PRO A 318 15.05 7.54 4.27
CA PRO A 318 15.17 8.95 3.95
C PRO A 318 15.28 9.19 2.44
N GLY A 319 16.07 8.41 1.72
CA GLY A 319 16.22 8.48 0.26
C GLY A 319 14.95 8.09 -0.49
N LEU A 320 14.28 7.00 -0.12
CA LEU A 320 12.97 6.64 -0.65
C LEU A 320 11.96 7.78 -0.48
N MET A 321 11.90 8.36 0.73
CA MET A 321 11.00 9.44 1.04
C MET A 321 11.38 10.74 0.32
N GLU A 322 12.67 11.04 0.19
CA GLU A 322 13.17 12.15 -0.63
C GLU A 322 12.81 11.94 -2.09
N GLN A 323 12.85 10.73 -2.65
CA GLN A 323 12.38 10.50 -4.03
C GLN A 323 10.88 10.74 -4.16
N PHE A 324 10.07 10.24 -3.22
CA PHE A 324 8.64 10.54 -3.18
C PHE A 324 8.33 12.02 -2.88
N VAL A 325 9.24 12.75 -2.24
CA VAL A 325 9.16 14.19 -1.95
C VAL A 325 9.81 15.07 -3.02
N LEU A 326 10.76 14.59 -3.80
CA LEU A 326 11.31 15.26 -4.98
C LEU A 326 10.30 15.19 -6.11
N ILE A 327 9.52 14.11 -6.18
CA ILE A 327 8.23 14.07 -6.90
C ILE A 327 7.27 15.19 -6.40
N ARG A 328 7.41 15.66 -5.15
CA ARG A 328 6.62 16.75 -4.53
C ARG A 328 7.24 18.16 -4.67
N GLN A 329 8.56 18.31 -4.81
CA GLN A 329 9.28 19.60 -4.70
C GLN A 329 9.87 20.15 -6.01
N GLY A 330 9.68 19.49 -7.14
CA GLY A 330 10.19 19.95 -8.44
C GLY A 330 9.41 21.12 -9.06
N GLU A 331 9.49 22.30 -8.45
CA GLU A 331 9.36 23.61 -9.13
C GLU A 331 9.82 24.76 -8.22
N GLU A 332 11.14 24.97 -8.13
CA GLU A 332 11.75 26.30 -8.20
C GLU A 332 13.26 26.14 -8.46
N GLU A 333 13.70 26.68 -9.61
CA GLU A 333 15.09 26.88 -10.04
C GLU A 333 15.99 25.66 -10.38
N VAL A 334 16.02 25.37 -11.68
CA VAL A 334 17.00 24.53 -12.38
C VAL A 334 18.34 25.28 -12.48
N VAL A 335 19.33 24.88 -11.67
CA VAL A 335 20.75 25.11 -11.97
C VAL A 335 21.31 23.89 -12.69
N ARG A 336 21.77 24.11 -13.92
CA ARG A 336 22.37 23.12 -14.82
C ARG A 336 23.53 22.36 -14.16
N ILE A 337 23.51 21.02 -14.27
CA ILE A 337 24.72 20.19 -14.27
C ILE A 337 24.67 19.31 -15.53
N PRO A 338 25.73 19.30 -16.38
CA PRO A 338 25.79 18.44 -17.54
C PRO A 338 26.14 16.99 -17.14
N ASP A 339 25.58 16.07 -17.91
CA ASP A 339 25.77 14.61 -17.98
C ASP A 339 24.90 13.67 -17.11
N ARG A 340 24.17 12.82 -17.87
CA ARG A 340 23.34 11.64 -17.53
C ARG A 340 21.89 11.87 -17.10
N GLN A 341 21.12 12.26 -18.13
CA GLN A 341 19.72 11.96 -18.47
C GLN A 341 18.79 11.45 -17.34
N ALA A 342 18.04 12.41 -16.79
CA ALA A 342 16.87 12.23 -15.94
C ALA A 342 15.59 12.58 -16.72
N ILE A 343 14.49 11.88 -16.43
CA ILE A 343 13.15 12.13 -17.00
C ILE A 343 12.53 13.39 -16.39
N ALA A 344 11.96 14.21 -17.27
CA ALA A 344 11.23 15.43 -16.94
C ALA A 344 9.72 15.31 -17.29
N VAL A 345 8.92 16.22 -16.68
CA VAL A 345 7.78 17.00 -17.24
C VAL A 345 6.38 16.87 -16.53
N PHE A 346 5.97 18.00 -15.88
CA PHE A 346 4.62 18.68 -15.77
C PHE A 346 3.80 18.85 -14.43
N VAL A 347 4.11 19.95 -13.70
CA VAL A 347 3.35 21.14 -13.17
C VAL A 347 1.92 21.09 -12.52
N ALA A 348 1.78 21.58 -11.25
CA ALA A 348 1.08 22.84 -10.81
C ALA A 348 0.59 22.90 -9.31
N ASN A 349 1.32 23.65 -8.47
CA ASN A 349 1.01 24.50 -7.27
C ASN A 349 -0.04 24.17 -6.16
N HIS A 350 0.40 24.07 -4.88
CA HIS A 350 0.46 25.16 -3.84
C HIS A 350 0.65 24.58 -2.41
N VAL A 351 1.69 25.01 -1.68
CA VAL A 351 1.87 24.86 -0.21
C VAL A 351 2.61 26.10 0.31
N ILE A 352 2.11 26.73 1.38
CA ILE A 352 2.88 27.36 2.47
C ILE A 352 1.91 27.51 3.65
N ASP A 353 2.32 26.99 4.82
CA ASP A 353 2.17 27.56 6.17
C ASP A 353 2.16 26.44 7.22
N GLN A 354 3.32 26.24 7.86
CA GLN A 354 3.48 26.02 9.30
C GLN A 354 4.95 25.66 9.60
N GLU A 355 5.79 26.70 9.72
CA GLU A 355 7.07 26.60 10.44
C GLU A 355 7.59 28.00 10.84
N ILE A 356 6.75 28.78 11.55
CA ILE A 356 7.20 29.94 12.35
C ILE A 356 6.33 29.97 13.61
N GLU A 357 6.67 29.18 14.63
CA GLU A 357 6.18 29.43 15.99
C GLU A 357 7.06 28.76 17.06
N GLU A 358 8.39 28.83 16.91
CA GLU A 358 9.31 28.34 17.97
C GLU A 358 10.58 29.19 18.15
N GLN A 359 10.49 30.52 17.93
CA GLN A 359 11.57 31.46 18.26
C GLN A 359 11.17 32.73 19.05
N GLU A 360 10.02 32.76 19.74
CA GLU A 360 9.63 33.90 20.59
C GLU A 360 9.44 33.59 22.09
N GLU A 361 10.16 32.61 22.65
CA GLU A 361 10.17 32.39 24.12
C GLU A 361 11.55 32.48 24.78
N THR A 362 12.48 33.25 24.20
CA THR A 362 13.69 33.69 24.91
C THR A 362 14.04 35.14 24.56
N ASN A 363 13.21 36.08 25.04
CA ASN A 363 13.62 37.41 25.52
C ASN A 363 12.39 38.17 26.03
N VAL A 364 12.16 38.10 27.35
CA VAL A 364 11.86 39.21 28.31
C VAL A 364 11.34 38.60 29.61
#